data_AF-A0A3N6HE65-F1
#
_entry.id   AF-A0A3N6HE65-F1
#
_cell.length_a   1.000
_cell.length_b   1.000
_cell.length_c   1.000
_cell.angle_alpha   90.00
_cell.angle_beta   90.00
_cell.angle_gamma   90.00
#
_symmetry.space_group_name_H-M   'P 1'
#
loop_
_entity.id
_entity.type
_entity.pdbx_description
1 polymer ?
#
loop_
_entity_poly.entity_id
_entity_poly.type
_entity_poly.pdbx_seq_one_letter_code
_entity_poly.pdbx_strand_id
1 'polypeptide(L)'
;MLPFLYNVWKTAKYAKQVEVDDPWGYGRSLEWATSCPPPRHNFLTLPRIRSESPAFDLHYPSIRALEEETNRPADSVTVAPGDKQE
;
A
#
# COMPACT_ATOMS: atom_id res chain seq x y z
N MET A 1 -14.28 -29.59 4.07
CA MET A 1 -12.85 -29.85 3.76
C MET A 1 -12.61 -30.32 2.33
N LEU A 2 -13.25 -31.39 1.85
CA LEU A 2 -13.09 -31.90 0.47
C LEU A 2 -13.11 -30.85 -0.66
N PRO A 3 -14.08 -29.90 -0.72
CA PRO A 3 -14.07 -28.88 -1.77
C PRO A 3 -12.90 -27.89 -1.65
N PHE A 4 -12.43 -27.61 -0.43
CA PHE A 4 -11.27 -26.75 -0.19
C PHE A 4 -9.98 -27.42 -0.71
N LEU A 5 -9.77 -28.70 -0.41
CA LEU A 5 -8.59 -29.44 -0.89
C LEU A 5 -8.58 -29.58 -2.41
N TYR A 6 -9.74 -29.86 -3.02
CA TYR A 6 -9.86 -29.91 -4.48
C TYR A 6 -9.54 -28.54 -5.12
N ASN A 7 -10.02 -27.45 -4.52
CA ASN A 7 -9.75 -26.10 -5.01
C ASN A 7 -8.25 -25.77 -4.94
N VAL A 8 -7.57 -26.08 -3.83
CA VAL A 8 -6.12 -25.89 -3.69
C VAL A 8 -5.33 -26.73 -4.72
N TRP A 9 -5.68 -28.01 -4.91
CA TRP A 9 -5.02 -28.87 -5.89
C TRP A 9 -5.19 -28.37 -7.33
N LYS A 10 -6.43 -28.01 -7.69
CA LYS A 10 -6.75 -27.53 -9.04
C LYS A 10 -6.07 -26.20 -9.34
N THR A 11 -6.10 -25.25 -8.41
CA THR A 11 -5.47 -23.94 -8.59
C THR A 11 -3.94 -24.04 -8.62
N ALA A 12 -3.33 -24.89 -7.81
CA ALA A 12 -1.88 -25.10 -7.84
C ALA A 12 -1.36 -25.70 -9.17
N LYS A 13 -2.16 -26.54 -9.86
CA LYS A 13 -1.73 -27.20 -11.10
C LYS A 13 -2.13 -26.47 -12.39
N TYR A 14 -3.25 -25.73 -12.38
CA TYR A 14 -3.86 -25.21 -13.61
C TYR A 14 -4.16 -23.71 -13.59
N ALA A 15 -3.94 -23.00 -12.47
CA ALA A 15 -4.22 -21.56 -12.44
C ALA A 15 -3.27 -20.78 -13.37
N LYS A 16 -3.79 -19.68 -13.91
CA LYS A 16 -2.99 -18.71 -14.67
C LYS A 16 -1.97 -18.08 -13.73
N GLN A 17 -0.73 -17.99 -14.18
CA GLN A 17 0.30 -17.25 -13.43
C GLN A 17 -0.08 -15.77 -13.36
N VAL A 18 0.01 -15.22 -12.15
CA VAL A 18 -0.16 -13.79 -11.90
C VAL A 18 1.21 -13.15 -12.10
N GLU A 19 1.30 -12.18 -13.01
CA GLU A 19 2.54 -11.42 -13.30
C GLU A 19 2.59 -10.09 -12.54
N VAL A 20 1.65 -9.87 -11.62
CA VAL A 20 1.48 -8.63 -10.86
C VAL A 20 1.84 -8.87 -9.39
N ASP A 21 2.49 -7.89 -8.78
CA ASP A 21 2.91 -7.93 -7.37
C ASP A 21 1.72 -7.96 -6.40
N ASP A 22 0.62 -7.28 -6.75
CA ASP A 22 -0.65 -7.30 -6.02
C ASP A 22 -1.84 -7.74 -6.91
N PRO A 23 -2.24 -9.03 -6.89
CA PRO A 23 -3.42 -9.50 -7.62
C PRO A 23 -4.76 -8.95 -7.12
N TRP A 24 -4.82 -8.41 -5.90
CA TRP A 24 -6.05 -7.89 -5.29
C TRP A 24 -6.16 -6.37 -5.38
N GLY A 25 -5.04 -5.69 -5.59
CA GLY A 25 -4.93 -4.26 -5.87
C GLY A 25 -5.11 -3.35 -4.66
N TYR A 26 -5.19 -3.86 -3.43
CA TYR A 26 -5.35 -3.06 -2.19
C TYR A 26 -4.47 -3.58 -1.05
N GLY A 27 -3.41 -4.31 -1.36
CA GLY A 27 -2.43 -4.80 -0.40
C GLY A 27 -1.75 -3.65 0.34
N ARG A 28 -1.80 -3.66 1.68
CA ARG A 28 -1.26 -2.58 2.51
C ARG A 28 0.18 -2.86 2.98
N SER A 29 0.43 -4.10 3.38
CA SER A 29 1.70 -4.62 3.90
C SER A 29 2.76 -4.77 2.80
N LEU A 30 4.02 -4.74 3.20
CA LEU A 30 5.19 -4.90 2.30
C LEU A 30 5.18 -6.19 1.46
N GLU A 31 4.46 -7.23 1.89
CA GLU A 31 4.32 -8.49 1.15
C GLU A 31 3.70 -8.30 -0.25
N TRP A 32 2.87 -7.27 -0.42
CA TRP A 32 2.22 -6.91 -1.69
C TRP A 32 3.06 -5.98 -2.57
N ALA A 33 4.25 -5.58 -2.11
CA ALA A 33 5.24 -4.87 -2.91
C ALA A 33 6.30 -5.81 -3.50
N THR A 34 6.06 -7.13 -3.44
CA THR A 34 6.99 -8.16 -3.92
C THR A 34 6.37 -8.95 -5.06
N SER A 35 7.20 -9.45 -5.97
CA SER A 35 6.74 -10.24 -7.10
C SER A 35 6.06 -11.54 -6.67
N CYS A 36 5.06 -11.98 -7.43
CA CYS A 36 4.45 -13.29 -7.29
C CYS A 36 4.94 -14.21 -8.42
N PRO A 37 5.81 -15.21 -8.20
CA PRO A 37 6.31 -15.72 -6.92
C PRO A 37 7.45 -14.87 -6.31
N PRO A 38 7.58 -14.84 -4.97
CA PRO A 38 8.59 -14.02 -4.31
C PRO A 38 10.01 -14.53 -4.58
N PRO A 39 10.99 -13.64 -4.78
CA PRO A 39 12.38 -14.01 -5.00
C PRO A 39 12.98 -14.62 -3.73
N ARG A 40 14.08 -15.37 -3.86
CA ARG A 40 14.70 -16.11 -2.73
C ARG A 40 15.09 -15.23 -1.53
N HIS A 41 15.27 -13.92 -1.76
CA HIS A 41 15.63 -12.92 -0.76
C HIS A 41 14.47 -11.94 -0.44
N ASN A 42 13.23 -12.32 -0.76
CA ASN A 42 11.96 -11.62 -0.55
C ASN A 42 11.79 -10.30 -1.34
N PHE A 43 12.77 -9.39 -1.35
CA PHE A 43 12.63 -8.06 -1.96
C PHE A 43 13.75 -7.77 -2.96
N LEU A 44 13.40 -7.53 -4.23
CA LEU A 44 14.37 -7.03 -5.22
C LEU A 44 14.77 -5.57 -4.93
N THR A 45 13.79 -4.76 -4.52
CA THR A 45 13.98 -3.35 -4.14
C THR A 45 13.07 -3.03 -2.96
N LEU A 46 13.61 -2.34 -1.95
CA LEU A 46 12.82 -1.91 -0.78
C LEU A 46 12.11 -0.58 -1.09
N PRO A 47 10.76 -0.54 -1.07
CA PRO A 47 10.04 0.70 -1.24
C PRO A 47 10.24 1.62 -0.03
N ARG A 48 10.25 2.93 -0.27
CA ARG A 48 10.43 3.92 0.81
C ARG A 48 9.20 3.93 1.73
N ILE A 49 9.39 3.54 2.98
CA ILE A 49 8.33 3.50 4.00
C ILE A 49 8.02 4.92 4.47
N ARG A 50 6.80 5.40 4.21
CA ARG A 50 6.32 6.74 4.62
C ARG A 50 5.04 6.68 5.48
N SER A 51 4.41 5.52 5.56
CA SER A 51 3.16 5.28 6.28
C SER A 51 3.08 3.83 6.76
N GLU A 52 2.01 3.50 7.50
CA GLU A 52 1.66 2.13 7.92
C GLU A 52 1.25 1.20 6.77
N SER A 53 0.96 1.75 5.57
CA SER A 53 0.54 0.99 4.38
C SER A 53 1.42 1.28 3.16
N PRO A 54 2.70 0.89 3.20
CA PRO A 54 3.69 1.28 2.19
C PRO A 54 3.47 0.68 0.80
N ALA A 55 2.83 -0.49 0.67
CA ALA A 55 2.53 -1.08 -0.65
C ALA A 55 1.40 -0.34 -1.35
N PHE A 56 0.35 0.03 -0.61
CA PHE A 56 -0.77 0.80 -1.12
C PHE A 56 -0.34 2.19 -1.61
N ASP A 57 0.50 2.89 -0.83
CA ASP A 57 1.03 4.21 -1.19
C ASP A 57 1.85 4.19 -2.49
N LEU A 58 2.51 3.07 -2.78
CA LEU A 58 3.28 2.89 -4.01
C LEU A 58 2.37 2.67 -5.23
N HIS A 59 1.27 1.93 -5.07
CA HIS A 59 0.32 1.67 -6.14
C HIS A 59 -0.68 2.81 -6.37
N TYR A 60 -0.99 3.63 -5.35
CA TYR A 60 -1.96 4.73 -5.43
C TYR A 60 -1.38 6.07 -4.95
N PRO A 61 -0.45 6.68 -5.71
CA PRO A 61 0.15 7.95 -5.34
C PRO A 61 -0.85 9.11 -5.26
N SER A 62 -1.95 9.04 -6.02
CA SER A 62 -3.03 10.04 -6.01
C SER A 62 -3.87 9.99 -4.73
N ILE A 63 -4.14 8.80 -4.19
CA ILE A 63 -4.92 8.63 -2.95
C ILE A 63 -4.08 9.12 -1.77
N ARG A 64 -2.78 8.82 -1.75
CA ARG A 64 -1.84 9.38 -0.77
C ARG A 64 -1.86 10.91 -0.76
N ALA A 65 -1.81 11.55 -1.93
CA ALA A 65 -1.81 13.02 -2.00
C ALA A 65 -3.09 13.64 -1.42
N LEU A 66 -4.24 12.97 -1.58
CA LEU A 66 -5.51 13.39 -0.99
C LEU A 66 -5.54 13.20 0.54
N GLU A 67 -4.97 12.12 1.05
CA GLU A 67 -4.82 11.92 2.50
C GLU A 67 -3.86 12.95 3.12
N GLU A 68 -2.75 13.27 2.44
CA GLU A 68 -1.82 14.31 2.89
C GLU A 68 -2.47 15.70 2.87
N GLU A 69 -3.32 16.01 1.89
CA GLU A 69 -4.08 17.27 1.85
C GLU A 69 -5.14 17.34 2.95
N THR A 70 -5.87 16.24 3.17
CA THR A 70 -6.92 16.16 4.19
C THR A 70 -6.36 16.22 5.61
N ASN A 71 -5.22 15.56 5.84
CA ASN A 71 -4.55 15.54 7.14
C ASN A 71 -3.58 16.71 7.33
N ARG A 72 -3.43 17.59 6.35
CA ARG A 72 -2.69 18.83 6.53
C ARG A 72 -3.37 19.59 7.66
N PRO A 73 -2.67 19.90 8.77
CA PRO A 73 -3.25 20.75 9.78
C PRO A 73 -3.62 22.06 9.08
N ALA A 74 -4.91 22.38 9.04
CA ALA A 74 -5.37 23.66 8.52
C ALA A 74 -4.51 24.72 9.17
N ASP A 75 -3.83 25.55 8.36
CA ASP A 75 -2.99 26.65 8.84
C ASP A 75 -3.67 27.24 10.07
N SER A 76 -3.08 27.03 11.23
CA SER A 76 -3.69 27.46 12.48
C SER A 76 -3.68 28.97 12.42
N VAL A 77 -4.79 29.57 11.95
CA VAL A 77 -5.09 30.99 12.06
C VAL A 77 -5.41 31.27 13.52
N THR A 78 -4.45 30.99 14.40
CA THR A 78 -4.34 31.67 15.67
C THR A 78 -3.42 32.84 15.42
N VAL A 79 -3.95 33.89 14.80
CA VAL A 79 -3.36 35.22 14.97
C VAL A 79 -3.48 35.50 16.46
N ALA A 80 -2.34 35.49 17.16
CA ALA A 80 -2.31 35.86 18.57
C ALA A 80 -2.89 37.29 18.70
N PRO A 81 -3.74 37.60 19.71
CA PRO A 81 -4.35 38.91 19.86
C PRO A 81 -3.39 40.08 20.16
N GLY A 82 -2.09 39.94 19.89
CA GLY A 82 -1.02 40.88 20.26
C GLY A 82 -0.26 41.52 19.09
N ASP A 83 -0.44 41.09 17.84
CA ASP A 83 0.32 41.60 16.69
C ASP A 83 -0.28 42.87 16.07
N LYS A 84 -0.65 43.85 16.91
CA LYS A 84 -0.80 45.24 16.49
C LYS A 84 0.12 46.10 17.35
N GLN A 85 1.34 46.26 16.89
CA GLN A 85 2.15 47.43 17.24
C GLN A 85 2.07 48.43 16.09
N GLU A 86 1.70 49.66 16.49
CA GLU A 86 1.70 50.95 15.77
C GLU A 86 0.53 51.25 14.83
#